data_AF-A0A523WND9-F1
#
_entry.id   AF-A0A523WND9-F1
#
_cell.length_a   1.000
_cell.length_b   1.000
_cell.length_c   1.000
_cell.angle_alpha   90.00
_cell.angle_beta   90.00
_cell.angle_gamma   90.00
#
_symmetry.space_group_name_H-M   'P 1'
#
loop_
_entity.id
_entity.type
_entity.pdbx_description
1 polymer ?
#
loop_
_entity_poly.entity_id
_entity_poly.type
_entity_poly.pdbx_seq_one_letter_code
_entity_poly.pdbx_strand_id
1 'polypeptide(L)'
;MAAKRRNLFLYLTLVCFFGLIAIFIVDGYMGIYDTVYITAGEREQKIESDVWRQGDKFWSSGVNRGEKAFFRYEVDNRQFSSYTADVEVSVWRMQEKVLDVVSQPLVVPPFDKGQLEWALDSAEILPGDALPEQSYEYTIIIKRGEIERNVILYINPIPYPAKPMPAPPR
;
A
#
# COMPACT_ATOMS: atom_id res chain seq x y z
N MET A 1 -50.10 5.37 35.98
CA MET A 1 -48.86 6.14 35.70
C MET A 1 -47.56 5.53 36.26
N ALA A 2 -47.57 4.36 36.93
CA ALA A 2 -46.37 3.74 37.50
C ALA A 2 -45.52 2.93 36.49
N ALA A 3 -46.12 2.33 35.46
CA ALA A 3 -45.40 1.55 34.45
C ALA A 3 -44.44 2.40 33.58
N LYS A 4 -44.76 3.69 33.36
CA LYS A 4 -44.02 4.61 32.49
C LYS A 4 -42.65 5.03 33.08
N ARG A 5 -42.50 4.97 34.41
CA ARG A 5 -41.21 5.23 35.10
C ARG A 5 -40.37 3.97 35.30
N ARG A 6 -40.98 2.77 35.34
CA ARG A 6 -40.28 1.51 35.65
C ARG A 6 -39.22 1.14 34.60
N ASN A 7 -39.50 1.42 33.33
CA ASN A 7 -38.57 1.10 32.24
C ASN A 7 -37.68 2.30 31.85
N LEU A 8 -37.85 3.47 32.47
CA LEU A 8 -37.11 4.68 32.10
C LEU A 8 -35.60 4.49 32.30
N PHE A 9 -35.20 3.92 33.44
CA PHE A 9 -33.80 3.62 33.72
C PHE A 9 -33.23 2.58 32.76
N LEU A 10 -34.04 1.58 32.37
CA LEU A 10 -33.62 0.56 31.41
C LEU A 10 -33.42 1.16 30.01
N TYR A 11 -34.33 2.03 29.55
CA TYR A 11 -34.15 2.75 28.29
C TYR A 11 -32.95 3.70 28.33
N LEU A 12 -32.70 4.38 29.45
CA LEU A 12 -31.54 5.24 29.62
C LEU A 12 -30.23 4.44 29.54
N THR A 13 -30.17 3.29 30.22
CA THR A 13 -29.02 2.38 30.16
C THR A 13 -28.79 1.86 28.74
N LEU A 14 -29.85 1.45 28.03
CA LEU A 14 -29.75 1.01 26.64
C LEU A 14 -29.23 2.13 25.72
N VAL A 15 -29.78 3.34 25.81
CA VAL A 15 -29.33 4.48 25.02
C VAL A 15 -27.87 4.81 25.31
N CYS A 16 -27.45 4.74 26.59
CA CYS A 16 -26.06 4.94 26.97
C CYS A 16 -25.15 3.89 26.32
N PHE A 17 -25.55 2.61 26.37
CA PHE A 17 -24.79 1.52 25.77
C PHE A 17 -24.68 1.65 24.25
N PHE A 18 -25.79 1.98 23.56
CA PHE A 18 -25.79 2.25 22.13
C PHE A 18 -24.97 3.50 21.78
N GLY A 19 -24.99 4.53 22.63
CA GLY A 19 -24.16 5.72 22.47
C GLY A 19 -22.67 5.39 22.51
N LEU A 20 -22.24 4.57 23.46
CA LEU A 20 -20.85 4.10 23.53
C LEU A 20 -20.48 3.29 22.28
N ILE A 21 -21.32 2.34 21.86
CA ILE A 21 -21.10 1.56 20.64
C ILE A 21 -20.98 2.47 19.41
N ALA A 22 -21.86 3.47 19.30
CA ALA A 22 -21.85 4.41 18.19
C ALA A 22 -20.54 5.21 18.12
N ILE A 23 -20.01 5.64 19.26
CA ILE A 23 -18.70 6.31 19.32
C ILE A 23 -17.60 5.38 18.79
N PHE A 24 -17.57 4.11 19.23
CA PHE A 24 -16.58 3.14 18.73
C PHE A 24 -16.69 2.91 17.22
N ILE A 25 -17.91 2.86 16.66
CA ILE A 25 -18.10 2.70 15.21
C ILE A 25 -17.59 3.95 14.48
N VAL A 26 -18.02 5.14 14.91
CA VAL A 26 -17.67 6.39 14.22
C VAL A 26 -16.18 6.70 14.32
N ASP A 27 -15.56 6.47 15.47
CA ASP A 27 -14.16 6.84 15.72
C ASP A 27 -13.17 5.74 15.29
N GLY A 28 -13.58 4.47 15.41
CA GLY A 28 -12.71 3.31 15.19
C GLY A 28 -12.89 2.60 13.84
N TYR A 29 -14.07 2.70 13.22
CA TYR A 29 -14.39 1.93 12.00
C TYR A 29 -14.62 2.81 10.76
N MET A 30 -15.22 3.99 10.94
CA MET A 30 -15.49 4.89 9.83
C MET A 30 -14.20 5.57 9.35
N GLY A 31 -13.98 5.59 8.05
CA GLY A 31 -12.82 6.25 7.47
C GLY A 31 -12.50 5.77 6.06
N ILE A 32 -11.44 6.35 5.50
CA ILE A 32 -10.83 5.90 4.25
C ILE A 32 -9.53 5.20 4.60
N TYR A 33 -9.44 3.93 4.25
CA TYR A 33 -8.26 3.11 4.48
C TYR A 33 -7.61 2.78 3.15
N ASP A 34 -6.31 2.60 3.16
CA ASP A 34 -5.55 2.18 1.99
C ASP A 34 -4.66 0.99 2.29
N THR A 35 -4.48 0.13 1.30
CA THR A 35 -3.59 -1.02 1.40
C THR A 35 -2.80 -1.15 0.09
N VAL A 36 -1.48 -1.29 0.21
CA VAL A 36 -0.59 -1.54 -0.93
C VAL A 36 -0.21 -3.01 -0.90
N TYR A 37 -0.41 -3.71 -2.00
CA TYR A 37 0.07 -5.05 -2.25
C TYR A 37 1.21 -4.98 -3.25
N ILE A 38 2.30 -5.70 -2.98
CA ILE A 38 3.47 -5.79 -3.85
C ILE A 38 3.76 -7.26 -4.07
N THR A 39 3.66 -7.71 -5.32
CA THR A 39 4.04 -9.06 -5.71
C THR A 39 5.31 -9.01 -6.54
N ALA A 40 6.39 -9.54 -6.01
CA ALA A 40 7.67 -9.72 -6.70
C ALA A 40 8.13 -11.18 -6.53
N GLY A 41 8.50 -11.82 -7.63
CA GLY A 41 8.74 -13.26 -7.67
C GLY A 41 7.49 -14.04 -7.24
N GLU A 42 7.61 -14.88 -6.21
CA GLU A 42 6.54 -15.76 -5.71
C GLU A 42 5.84 -15.24 -4.44
N ARG A 43 6.21 -14.05 -3.94
CA ARG A 43 5.70 -13.53 -2.66
C ARG A 43 4.89 -12.25 -2.85
N GLU A 44 3.68 -12.25 -2.31
CA GLU A 44 2.88 -11.04 -2.11
C GLU A 44 3.19 -10.45 -0.72
N GLN A 45 3.50 -9.16 -0.69
CA GLN A 45 3.63 -8.37 0.53
C GLN A 45 2.40 -7.46 0.64
N LYS A 46 1.79 -7.43 1.81
CA LYS A 46 0.64 -6.57 2.12
C LYS A 46 1.06 -5.49 3.10
N ILE A 47 0.80 -4.24 2.75
CA ILE A 47 1.13 -3.05 3.55
C ILE A 47 -0.16 -2.31 3.85
N GLU A 48 -0.66 -2.46 5.07
CA GLU A 48 -1.91 -1.84 5.52
C GLU A 48 -1.70 -0.38 5.96
N SER A 49 -2.79 0.39 5.99
CA SER A 49 -2.81 1.81 6.37
C SER A 49 -2.14 2.09 7.71
N ASP A 50 -2.24 1.15 8.65
CA ASP A 50 -1.76 1.32 10.03
C ASP A 50 -0.23 1.28 10.13
N VAL A 51 0.45 0.59 9.22
CA VAL A 51 1.91 0.58 9.13
C VAL A 51 2.43 2.01 8.96
N TRP A 52 1.80 2.76 8.06
CA TRP A 52 2.17 4.14 7.79
C TRP A 52 1.83 5.09 8.96
N ARG A 53 0.83 4.76 9.78
CA ARG A 53 0.47 5.56 10.97
C ARG A 53 1.46 5.38 12.12
N GLN A 54 2.15 4.24 12.19
CA GLN A 54 3.13 3.95 13.24
C GLN A 54 4.45 4.70 13.08
N GLY A 55 4.61 5.49 12.01
CA GLY A 55 5.76 6.37 11.80
C GLY A 55 6.83 5.80 10.87
N ASP A 56 6.68 4.56 10.41
CA ASP A 56 7.51 4.01 9.34
C ASP A 56 7.15 4.69 8.02
N LYS A 57 7.97 5.66 7.64
CA LYS A 57 7.79 6.47 6.43
C LYS A 57 8.06 5.69 5.14
N PHE A 58 8.74 4.55 5.24
CA PHE A 58 9.24 3.79 4.11
C PHE A 58 9.04 2.30 4.32
N TRP A 59 8.52 1.63 3.31
CA TRP A 59 8.53 0.17 3.22
C TRP A 59 9.48 -0.26 2.11
N SER A 60 10.16 -1.39 2.26
CA SER A 60 11.06 -1.92 1.24
C SER A 60 10.62 -3.27 0.68
N SER A 61 10.73 -3.42 -0.63
CA SER A 61 10.56 -4.70 -1.33
C SER A 61 11.65 -4.89 -2.38
N GLY A 62 11.99 -6.14 -2.68
CA GLY A 62 13.04 -6.50 -3.63
C GLY A 62 12.48 -7.19 -4.87
N VAL A 63 13.01 -6.85 -6.04
CA VAL A 63 12.73 -7.52 -7.33
C VAL A 63 14.04 -7.87 -8.02
N ASN A 64 14.09 -9.01 -8.72
CA ASN A 64 15.30 -9.34 -9.47
C ASN A 64 15.36 -8.56 -10.79
N ARG A 65 16.58 -8.37 -11.31
CA ARG A 65 16.78 -7.75 -12.62
C ARG A 65 16.11 -8.59 -13.72
N GLY A 66 15.30 -7.94 -14.55
CA GLY A 66 14.53 -8.57 -15.63
C GLY A 66 13.19 -9.16 -15.19
N GLU A 67 12.84 -9.06 -13.91
CA GLU A 67 11.52 -9.42 -13.41
C GLU A 67 10.60 -8.20 -13.31
N LYS A 68 9.29 -8.49 -13.21
CA LYS A 68 8.24 -7.49 -13.00
C LYS A 68 7.80 -7.51 -11.55
N ALA A 69 7.62 -6.33 -10.98
CA ALA A 69 6.91 -6.14 -9.72
C ALA A 69 5.48 -5.72 -10.03
N PHE A 70 4.50 -6.47 -9.52
CA PHE A 70 3.08 -6.15 -9.65
C PHE A 70 2.61 -5.45 -8.39
N PHE A 71 1.94 -4.32 -8.57
CA PHE A 71 1.41 -3.51 -7.50
C PHE A 71 -0.11 -3.48 -7.60
N ARG A 72 -0.75 -3.60 -6.44
CA ARG A 72 -2.19 -3.36 -6.31
C ARG A 72 -2.41 -2.38 -5.14
N TYR A 73 -3.03 -1.27 -5.43
CA TYR A 73 -3.44 -0.27 -4.45
C TYR A 73 -4.94 -0.36 -4.24
N GLU A 74 -5.34 -0.71 -3.03
CA GLU A 74 -6.73 -0.81 -2.61
C GLU A 74 -7.09 0.38 -1.72
N VAL A 75 -8.27 0.96 -1.95
CA VAL A 75 -8.87 1.99 -1.10
C VAL A 75 -10.21 1.49 -0.60
N ASP A 76 -10.33 1.34 0.72
CA ASP A 76 -11.55 0.90 1.41
C ASP A 76 -12.27 2.12 1.98
N ASN A 77 -13.44 2.44 1.41
CA ASN A 77 -14.29 3.54 1.84
C ASN A 77 -15.34 3.03 2.84
N ARG A 78 -15.12 3.27 4.13
CA ARG A 78 -16.08 2.93 5.18
C ARG A 78 -16.98 4.10 5.57
N GLN A 79 -17.12 5.10 4.70
CA GLN A 79 -18.00 6.24 4.92
C GLN A 79 -19.37 6.03 4.27
N PHE A 80 -20.36 6.81 4.71
CA PHE A 80 -21.72 6.80 4.11
C PHE A 80 -21.81 7.52 2.76
N SER A 81 -20.77 8.25 2.37
CA SER A 81 -20.68 8.98 1.10
C SER A 81 -19.67 8.33 0.18
N SER A 82 -19.86 8.47 -1.14
CA SER A 82 -18.84 8.08 -2.11
C SER A 82 -17.57 8.89 -1.88
N TYR A 83 -16.43 8.24 -2.02
CA TYR A 83 -15.12 8.84 -1.96
C TYR A 83 -14.54 8.96 -3.36
N THR A 84 -14.00 10.12 -3.70
CA THR A 84 -13.36 10.37 -4.99
C THR A 84 -11.98 10.96 -4.74
N ALA A 85 -10.97 10.42 -5.40
CA ALA A 85 -9.62 10.96 -5.34
C ALA A 85 -8.85 10.65 -6.62
N ASP A 86 -7.98 11.57 -7.01
CA ASP A 86 -6.99 11.33 -8.05
C ASP A 86 -5.81 10.57 -7.45
N VAL A 87 -5.49 9.41 -8.05
CA VAL A 87 -4.37 8.58 -7.64
C VAL A 87 -3.26 8.72 -8.67
N GLU A 88 -2.10 9.16 -8.22
CA GLU A 88 -0.90 9.30 -9.03
C GLU A 88 0.20 8.38 -8.50
N VAL A 89 0.82 7.63 -9.40
CA VAL A 89 1.92 6.73 -9.08
C VAL A 89 3.10 7.12 -9.95
N SER A 90 4.24 7.38 -9.32
CA SER A 90 5.48 7.74 -10.00
C SER A 90 6.68 7.02 -9.40
N VAL A 91 7.70 6.80 -10.21
CA VAL A 91 8.97 6.18 -9.81
C VAL A 91 10.05 7.25 -9.80
N TRP A 92 10.80 7.30 -8.71
CA TRP A 92 11.85 8.27 -8.46
C TRP A 92 13.17 7.58 -8.16
N ARG A 93 14.27 8.23 -8.53
CA ARG A 93 15.63 7.81 -8.18
C ARG A 93 16.42 9.05 -7.80
N MET A 94 17.07 9.03 -6.64
CA MET A 94 17.93 10.14 -6.18
C MET A 94 17.25 11.53 -6.30
N GLN A 95 15.95 11.62 -5.99
CA GLN A 95 15.11 12.83 -6.08
C GLN A 95 14.74 13.29 -7.50
N GLU A 96 15.09 12.53 -8.53
CA GLU A 96 14.63 12.76 -9.89
C GLU A 96 13.48 11.81 -10.24
N LYS A 97 12.41 12.34 -10.84
CA LYS A 97 11.30 11.53 -11.32
C LYS A 97 11.72 10.83 -12.62
N VAL A 98 11.73 9.50 -12.58
CA VAL A 98 12.16 8.64 -13.69
C VAL A 98 10.97 8.26 -14.58
N LEU A 99 9.82 7.95 -13.98
CA LEU A 99 8.66 7.43 -14.70
C LEU A 99 7.35 7.83 -14.03
N ASP A 100 6.37 8.26 -14.82
CA ASP A 100 4.97 8.33 -14.42
C ASP A 100 4.29 7.00 -14.77
N VAL A 101 3.76 6.30 -13.76
CA VAL A 101 3.25 4.93 -13.93
C VAL A 101 1.75 4.94 -14.20
N VAL A 102 1.00 5.62 -13.33
CA VAL A 102 -0.46 5.72 -13.41
C VAL A 102 -0.88 7.10 -12.92
N SER A 103 -1.86 7.70 -13.58
CA SER A 103 -2.59 8.87 -13.09
C SER A 103 -4.04 8.71 -13.51
N GLN A 104 -4.91 8.35 -12.56
CA GLN A 104 -6.33 8.18 -12.84
C GLN A 104 -7.21 8.49 -11.63
N PRO A 105 -8.43 9.02 -11.86
CA PRO A 105 -9.40 9.20 -10.80
C PRO A 105 -9.90 7.84 -10.31
N LEU A 106 -10.03 7.71 -8.99
CA LEU A 106 -10.67 6.59 -8.31
C LEU A 106 -11.94 7.06 -7.64
N VAL A 107 -13.06 6.39 -7.93
CA VAL A 107 -14.34 6.60 -7.26
C VAL A 107 -14.68 5.32 -6.51
N VAL A 108 -14.91 5.44 -5.20
CA VAL A 108 -15.24 4.32 -4.32
C VAL A 108 -16.61 4.58 -3.67
N PRO A 109 -17.61 3.74 -3.94
CA PRO A 109 -18.93 3.85 -3.30
C PRO A 109 -18.87 3.75 -1.76
N PRO A 110 -19.95 4.14 -1.06
CA PRO A 110 -20.06 3.93 0.39
C PRO A 110 -19.92 2.45 0.77
N PHE A 111 -19.11 2.15 1.78
CA PHE A 111 -18.85 0.80 2.29
C PHE A 111 -18.35 -0.19 1.22
N ASP A 112 -17.53 0.30 0.30
CA ASP A 112 -17.00 -0.49 -0.80
C ASP A 112 -15.50 -0.23 -1.00
N LYS A 113 -14.89 -0.98 -1.91
CA LYS A 113 -13.46 -0.95 -2.22
C LYS A 113 -13.21 -0.59 -3.67
N GLY A 114 -12.28 0.33 -3.88
CA GLY A 114 -11.70 0.63 -5.19
C GLY A 114 -10.29 0.08 -5.28
N GLN A 115 -9.87 -0.34 -6.47
CA GLN A 115 -8.52 -0.84 -6.69
C GLN A 115 -7.89 -0.29 -7.96
N LEU A 116 -6.57 -0.10 -7.90
CA LEU A 116 -5.72 0.20 -9.05
C LEU A 116 -4.60 -0.83 -9.08
N GLU A 117 -4.31 -1.34 -10.28
CA GLU A 117 -3.24 -2.29 -10.49
C GLU A 117 -2.29 -1.77 -11.56
N TRP A 118 -0.99 -1.96 -11.34
CA TRP A 118 0.04 -1.66 -12.33
C TRP A 118 1.21 -2.61 -12.18
N ALA A 119 1.97 -2.76 -13.26
CA ALA A 119 3.20 -3.53 -13.25
C ALA A 119 4.37 -2.59 -13.51
N LEU A 120 5.48 -2.84 -12.83
CA LEU A 120 6.74 -2.17 -13.06
C LEU A 120 7.77 -3.19 -13.53
N ASP A 121 8.27 -3.02 -14.75
CA ASP A 121 9.34 -3.85 -15.28
C ASP A 121 10.70 -3.29 -14.83
N SER A 122 11.45 -4.10 -14.10
CA SER A 122 12.79 -3.70 -13.65
C SER A 122 13.74 -3.39 -14.81
N ALA A 123 13.54 -4.01 -15.98
CA ALA A 123 14.36 -3.74 -17.16
C ALA A 123 14.10 -2.36 -17.78
N GLU A 124 12.89 -1.82 -17.63
CA GLU A 124 12.50 -0.52 -18.21
C GLU A 124 12.99 0.67 -17.39
N ILE A 125 13.12 0.50 -16.08
CA ILE A 125 13.53 1.58 -15.16
C ILE A 125 15.04 1.63 -14.92
N LEU A 126 15.77 0.55 -15.23
CA LEU A 126 17.23 0.51 -15.10
C LEU A 126 17.89 1.48 -16.08
N PRO A 127 18.94 2.21 -15.64
CA PRO A 127 19.67 3.06 -16.56
C PRO A 127 20.39 2.21 -17.62
N GLY A 128 20.59 2.75 -18.83
CA GLY A 128 21.17 2.00 -19.95
C GLY A 128 22.61 1.51 -19.71
N ASP A 129 23.33 2.12 -18.77
CA ASP A 129 24.67 1.75 -18.32
C ASP A 129 24.67 0.83 -17.08
N ALA A 130 23.51 0.24 -16.74
CA ALA A 130 23.37 -0.52 -15.50
C ALA A 130 24.26 -1.77 -15.44
N LEU A 131 25.28 -1.75 -14.58
CA LEU A 131 26.16 -2.89 -14.36
C LEU A 131 25.39 -4.04 -13.69
N PRO A 132 25.52 -5.30 -14.16
CA PRO A 132 24.80 -6.46 -13.60
C PRO A 132 25.02 -6.71 -12.11
N GLU A 133 26.17 -6.26 -11.61
CA GLU A 133 26.67 -6.49 -10.25
C GLU A 133 26.19 -5.44 -9.25
N GLN A 134 25.60 -4.35 -9.75
CA GLN A 134 25.14 -3.24 -8.94
C GLN A 134 23.65 -3.37 -8.62
N SER A 135 23.31 -3.14 -7.37
CA SER A 135 21.93 -2.95 -6.93
C SER A 135 21.47 -1.53 -7.22
N TYR A 136 20.19 -1.38 -7.53
CA TYR A 136 19.56 -0.08 -7.74
C TYR A 136 18.38 0.07 -6.80
N GLU A 137 18.16 1.29 -6.33
CA GLU A 137 17.07 1.64 -5.44
C GLU A 137 16.20 2.69 -6.11
N TYR A 138 14.90 2.46 -6.10
CA TYR A 138 13.89 3.36 -6.63
C TYR A 138 12.83 3.60 -5.57
N THR A 139 12.31 4.83 -5.49
CA THR A 139 11.17 5.15 -4.65
C THR A 139 9.92 5.24 -5.52
N ILE A 140 8.97 4.38 -5.23
CA ILE A 140 7.62 4.43 -5.79
C ILE A 140 6.80 5.31 -4.87
N ILE A 141 6.34 6.43 -5.40
CA ILE A 141 5.53 7.41 -4.69
C ILE A 141 4.09 7.26 -5.18
N ILE A 142 3.20 6.90 -4.26
CA ILE A 142 1.75 6.84 -4.48
C ILE A 142 1.13 8.06 -3.81
N LYS A 143 0.57 8.96 -4.59
CA LYS A 143 -0.13 10.15 -4.11
C LYS A 143 -1.62 10.00 -4.29
N ARG A 144 -2.36 10.34 -3.23
CA ARG A 144 -3.83 10.38 -3.23
C ARG A 144 -4.28 11.60 -2.43
N GLY A 145 -4.57 12.69 -3.13
CA GLY A 145 -4.84 13.99 -2.50
C GLY A 145 -3.65 14.44 -1.64
N GLU A 146 -3.86 14.61 -0.34
CA GLU A 146 -2.82 15.02 0.62
C GLU A 146 -1.98 13.86 1.17
N ILE A 147 -2.35 12.61 0.85
CA ILE A 147 -1.65 11.42 1.36
C ILE A 147 -0.59 10.99 0.36
N GLU A 148 0.62 10.77 0.88
CA GLU A 148 1.75 10.21 0.14
C GLU A 148 2.20 8.91 0.81
N ARG A 149 2.37 7.85 0.00
CA ARG A 149 2.96 6.57 0.42
C ARG A 149 4.24 6.33 -0.36
N ASN A 150 5.30 5.99 0.36
CA ASN A 150 6.63 5.80 -0.22
C ASN A 150 7.06 4.34 -0.05
N VAL A 151 7.20 3.65 -1.18
CA VAL A 151 7.67 2.27 -1.25
C VAL A 151 9.02 2.26 -1.94
N ILE A 152 10.03 1.76 -1.24
CA ILE A 152 11.37 1.57 -1.78
C ILE A 152 11.40 0.21 -2.49
N LEU A 153 11.72 0.23 -3.78
CA LEU A 153 11.96 -0.96 -4.59
C LEU A 153 13.45 -1.14 -4.82
N TYR A 154 13.99 -2.24 -4.31
CA TYR A 154 15.35 -2.68 -4.54
C TYR A 154 15.41 -3.61 -5.74
N ILE A 155 16.23 -3.27 -6.73
CA ILE A 155 16.57 -4.17 -7.83
C ILE A 155 17.83 -4.93 -7.45
N ASN A 156 17.69 -6.24 -7.27
CA ASN A 156 18.80 -7.11 -6.87
C ASN A 156 19.84 -7.26 -8.00
N PRO A 157 21.13 -7.33 -7.67
CA PRO A 157 22.16 -7.65 -8.65
C PRO A 157 22.00 -9.09 -9.14
N ILE A 158 22.47 -9.38 -10.35
CA ILE A 158 22.53 -10.76 -10.84
C ILE A 158 23.63 -11.47 -10.05
N PRO A 159 23.35 -12.57 -9.33
CA PRO A 159 24.39 -13.32 -8.65
C PRO A 159 25.37 -13.87 -9.69
N TYR A 160 26.65 -13.61 -9.49
CA TYR A 160 27.71 -14.21 -10.32
C TYR A 160 27.56 -15.74 -10.34
N PRO A 161 27.71 -16.38 -11.51
CA PRO A 161 27.90 -17.82 -11.53
C PRO A 161 29.12 -18.14 -10.66
N ALA A 162 28.97 -19.08 -9.73
CA ALA A 162 30.08 -19.54 -8.90
C ALA A 162 31.25 -19.91 -9.82
N LYS A 163 32.45 -19.36 -9.54
CA LYS A 163 33.66 -19.76 -10.27
C LYS A 163 33.72 -21.29 -10.27
N PRO A 164 33.90 -21.95 -11.43
CA PRO A 164 34.07 -23.40 -11.45
C PRO A 164 35.23 -23.74 -10.52
N MET A 165 34.95 -24.49 -9.46
CA MET A 165 36.01 -25.00 -8.59
C MET A 165 36.96 -25.81 -9.47
N PRO A 166 38.29 -25.58 -9.40
CA PRO A 166 39.23 -26.45 -10.10
C PRO A 166 38.96 -27.89 -9.66
N ALA A 167 38.75 -28.78 -10.62
CA ALA A 167 38.61 -30.20 -10.31
C ALA A 167 39.86 -30.64 -9.51
N PRO A 168 39.70 -31.40 -8.41
CA PRO A 168 40.85 -31.87 -7.65
C PRO A 168 41.80 -32.64 -8.59
N PRO A 169 43.13 -32.45 -8.46
CA PRO A 169 44.09 -33.17 -9.29
C PRO A 169 43.89 -34.68 -9.13
N ARG A 170 43.84 -35.39 -10.26
CA ARG A 170 43.75 -36.86 -10.32
C ARG A 170 45.05 -37.52 -9.88
#